data_AF-A0A0R1P7I3-F1
#
_entry.id   AF-A0A0R1P7I3-F1
#
_cell.length_a   1.000
_cell.length_b   1.000
_cell.length_c   1.000
_cell.angle_alpha   90.00
_cell.angle_beta   90.00
_cell.angle_gamma   90.00
#
_symmetry.space_group_name_H-M   'P 1'
#
loop_
_entity.id
_entity.type
_entity.pdbx_description
1 polymer ?
#
loop_
_entity_poly.entity_id
_entity_poly.type
_entity_poly.pdbx_seq_one_letter_code
_entity_poly.pdbx_strand_id
1 'polypeptide(L)' 'MSRKHGSTVIIVTHNAALAPIGDQVLHIHDGQLVNQERNEHPADIKTIEC' A
#
# COMPACT_ATOMS: atom_id res chain seq x y z
N MET A 1 8.29 -9.19 5.74
CA MET A 1 8.47 -9.50 7.19
C MET A 1 7.23 -9.19 8.03
N SER A 2 6.42 -8.17 7.72
CA SER A 2 5.22 -7.82 8.52
C SER A 2 4.16 -8.91 8.61
N ARG A 3 3.81 -9.56 7.49
CA ARG A 3 2.84 -10.69 7.48
C ARG A 3 3.28 -11.88 8.35
N LYS A 4 4.59 -12.12 8.49
CA LYS A 4 5.13 -13.20 9.34
C LYS A 4 5.11 -12.89 10.83
N HIS A 5 5.05 -11.61 11.21
CA HIS A 5 5.10 -11.17 12.60
C HIS A 5 3.78 -10.55 13.09
N GLY A 6 2.71 -10.59 12.27
CA GLY A 6 1.41 -10.04 12.62
C GLY A 6 1.41 -8.53 12.85
N SER A 7 2.41 -7.82 12.34
CA SER A 7 2.56 -6.38 12.58
C SER A 7 1.81 -5.57 11.51
N THR A 8 0.97 -4.64 11.94
CA THR A 8 0.33 -3.68 11.05
C THR A 8 1.36 -2.64 10.60
N VAL A 9 1.49 -2.46 9.28
CA VAL A 9 2.39 -1.46 8.69
C VAL A 9 1.57 -0.47 7.88
N ILE A 10 1.82 0.82 8.13
CA ILE A 10 1.21 1.92 7.39
C ILE A 10 2.33 2.62 6.62
N ILE A 11 2.15 2.76 5.32
CA ILE A 11 3.09 3.43 4.43
C ILE A 11 2.39 4.68 3.90
N VAL A 12 2.98 5.85 4.18
CA VAL A 12 2.52 7.12 3.60
C VAL A 12 3.53 7.53 2.55
N THR A 13 3.07 7.61 1.31
CA THR A 13 3.93 7.92 0.17
C THR A 13 3.15 8.73 -0.86
N HIS A 14 3.86 9.63 -1.54
CA HIS A 14 3.37 10.29 -2.75
C HIS A 14 3.68 9.48 -4.01
N ASN A 15 4.52 8.44 -3.91
CA ASN A 15 4.86 7.56 -5.02
C ASN A 15 3.81 6.46 -5.18
N ALA A 16 2.91 6.65 -6.14
CA ALA A 16 1.84 5.70 -6.45
C ALA A 16 2.36 4.33 -6.91
N ALA A 17 3.61 4.20 -7.37
CA ALA A 17 4.18 2.91 -7.77
C ALA A 17 4.32 1.92 -6.60
N LEU A 18 4.36 2.41 -5.35
CA LEU A 18 4.43 1.59 -4.14
C LEU A 18 3.04 1.17 -3.61
N ALA A 19 1.96 1.81 -4.09
CA ALA A 19 0.60 1.50 -3.69
C ALA A 19 0.22 0.01 -3.81
N PRO A 20 0.54 -0.72 -4.91
CA PRO A 20 0.14 -2.12 -5.05
C PRO A 20 0.81 -3.09 -4.06
N ILE A 21 1.80 -2.65 -3.28
CA ILE A 21 2.43 -3.45 -2.21
C ILE A 21 1.52 -3.55 -0.98
N GLY A 22 0.67 -2.56 -0.75
CA GLY A 22 -0.25 -2.54 0.38
C GLY A 22 -1.42 -3.49 0.19
N ASP A 23 -1.88 -4.11 1.28
CA ASP A 23 -3.15 -4.85 1.32
C ASP A 23 -4.36 -3.93 1.07
N GLN A 24 -4.23 -2.67 1.49
CA GLN A 24 -5.20 -1.60 1.28
C GLN A 24 -4.47 -0.34 0.83
N VAL A 25 -5.03 0.34 -0.17
CA VAL A 25 -4.55 1.61 -0.69
C VAL A 25 -5.60 2.67 -0.40
N LEU A 26 -5.19 3.72 0.30
CA LEU A 26 -6.05 4.85 0.62
C LEU A 26 -5.50 6.08 -0.11
N HIS A 27 -6.29 6.64 -1.01
CA HIS A 27 -5.94 7.88 -1.71
C HIS A 27 -6.46 9.06 -0.92
N ILE A 28 -5.54 9.89 -0.46
CA ILE A 28 -5.85 11.12 0.26
C ILE A 28 -5.63 12.30 -0.68
N HIS A 29 -6.63 13.16 -0.79
CA HIS A 29 -6.54 14.43 -1.50
C HIS A 29 -7.24 15.50 -0.66
N ASP A 30 -6.58 16.65 -0.49
CA ASP A 30 -7.06 17.77 0.35
C ASP A 30 -7.53 17.37 1.75
N GLY A 31 -6.81 16.42 2.38
CA GLY A 31 -7.11 15.92 3.73
C GLY A 31 -8.33 15.00 3.81
N GLN A 32 -8.93 14.63 2.68
CA GLN A 32 -10.07 13.74 2.60
C GLN A 32 -9.69 12.43 1.91
N LEU A 33 -10.35 11.34 2.33
CA LEU A 33 -10.26 10.05 1.64
C LEU A 33 -11.09 10.14 0.36
N VAL A 34 -10.42 10.13 -0.79
CA VAL A 34 -11.09 10.22 -2.09
C VAL A 34 -11.27 8.88 -2.77
N ASN A 35 -10.44 7.89 -2.43
CA ASN A 35 -10.57 6.53 -2.95
C ASN A 35 -9.97 5.51 -1.97
N GLN A 36 -10.54 4.31 -1.95
CA GLN A 36 -10.06 3.18 -1.19
C GLN A 36 -10.09 1.92 -2.05
N GLU A 37 -8.94 1.28 -2.18
CA GLU A 37 -8.78 0.04 -2.93
C GLU A 37 -8.26 -1.05 -1.99
N ARG A 38 -8.76 -2.28 -2.18
CA ARG A 38 -8.27 -3.45 -1.45
C ARG A 38 -7.59 -4.37 -2.45
N ASN A 39 -6.30 -4.62 -2.25
CA ASN A 39 -5.54 -5.54 -3.07
C ASN A 39 -5.68 -6.94 -2.49
N GLU A 40 -6.44 -7.81 -3.17
CA GLU A 40 -6.57 -9.23 -2.77
C GLU A 40 -5.24 -9.98 -2.87
N HIS A 41 -4.40 -9.57 -3.82
CA HIS A 41 -3.05 -10.09 -4.04
C HIS A 41 -2.05 -8.94 -4.12
N PRO A 42 -1.53 -8.44 -2.97
CA PRO A 42 -0.55 -7.38 -2.96
C PRO A 42 0.71 -7.80 -3.73
N ALA A 43 1.26 -6.87 -4.51
CA ALA A 43 2.48 -7.08 -5.28
C ALA A 43 3.66 -7.32 -4.33
N ASP A 44 4.58 -8.19 -4.76
CA ASP A 44 5.83 -8.37 -4.03
C ASP A 44 6.69 -7.09 -4.22
N ILE A 45 7.41 -6.68 -3.18
CA ILE A 45 8.28 -5.50 -3.29
C ILE A 45 9.36 -5.71 -4.36
N LYS A 46 9.76 -6.96 -4.60
CA LYS A 46 10.71 -7.33 -5.65
C LYS A 46 10.25 -6.95 -7.06
N THR A 47 8.94 -6.83 -7.29
CA THR A 47 8.37 -6.47 -8.59
C THR A 47 8.45 -4.96 -8.89
N ILE A 48 8.74 -4.12 -7.89
CA ILE A 48 8.73 -2.65 -8.02
C ILE A 48 10.15 -2.06 -8.00
N GLU A 49 11.14 -2.77 -7.45
CA GLU A 49 12.55 -2.36 -7.45
C GLU A 49 13.36 -2.90 -8.66
N CYS A 50 12.76 -2.99 -9.86
CA CYS A 50 13.48 -3.34 -11.09
C CYS A 50 14.11 -2.12 -11.76
#